data_AF-A0A2U3Y8G7-F1
#
_entry.id   AF-A0A2U3Y8G7-F1
#
_cell.length_a   1.000
_cell.length_b   1.000
_cell.length_c   1.000
_cell.angle_alpha   90.00
_cell.angle_beta   90.00
_cell.angle_gamma   90.00
#
_symmetry.space_group_name_H-M   'P 1'
#
loop_
_entity.id
_entity.type
_entity.pdbx_description
1 polymer ?
#
loop_
_entity_poly.entity_id
_entity_poly.type
_entity_poly.pdbx_seq_one_letter_code
_entity_poly.pdbx_strand_id
1 'polypeptide(L)'
;MLVPLAKLSCPAYQCFHALKIKKNYLPLCHTRWSSTSVVPRITTHYTIYPRDKDKRWEGVNMERFAEEADVVIVGAGPAGLSAAVRLKQLATKHEKDIRVCLVEKAAQIGAHTLSGACLDPRAFEELFPDWKEKGAPLNTPVTEDRFGILTKKYRIPVPILPGLPMNNHGNYIVRLGHLVSWMGEQAEALGVEVYPGYAAAEVLFHEDSSVKGIATNDVGIQKDGAPKVNILTVMCLTN
;
A
#
# COMPACT_ATOMS: atom_id res chain seq x y z
N MET A 1 14.00 75.84 -17.79
CA MET A 1 15.35 76.36 -17.44
C MET A 1 16.27 75.18 -17.18
N LEU A 2 17.36 75.07 -17.95
CA LEU A 2 18.73 74.55 -17.66
C LEU A 2 18.85 73.26 -16.79
N VAL A 3 19.29 72.05 -17.23
CA VAL A 3 20.51 71.54 -17.95
C VAL A 3 21.80 71.71 -17.08
N PRO A 4 22.84 70.82 -17.12
CA PRO A 4 23.14 69.69 -16.21
C PRO A 4 24.61 69.73 -15.65
N LEU A 5 25.13 68.68 -15.00
CA LEU A 5 26.59 68.45 -14.76
C LEU A 5 26.86 66.92 -14.74
N ALA A 6 27.47 66.34 -15.80
CA ALA A 6 28.92 66.08 -16.02
C ALA A 6 29.45 64.86 -15.22
N LYS A 7 29.55 63.67 -15.85
CA LYS A 7 30.73 63.06 -16.53
C LYS A 7 31.86 62.65 -15.58
N LEU A 8 32.22 61.35 -15.60
CA LEU A 8 33.60 60.88 -15.67
C LEU A 8 33.63 59.44 -16.23
N SER A 9 34.33 59.31 -17.35
CA SER A 9 34.61 58.10 -18.13
C SER A 9 36.11 57.85 -18.11
N CYS A 10 36.56 56.59 -18.01
CA CYS A 10 37.97 56.25 -18.25
C CYS A 10 38.07 54.88 -18.93
N PRO A 11 38.57 54.79 -20.19
CA PRO A 11 38.93 53.55 -20.84
C PRO A 11 40.45 53.32 -20.75
N ALA A 12 40.87 52.18 -20.20
CA ALA A 12 42.29 51.79 -20.18
C ALA A 12 42.63 50.98 -21.43
N TYR A 13 43.41 51.60 -22.33
CA TYR A 13 44.06 50.99 -23.48
C TYR A 13 45.11 49.95 -23.04
N GLN A 14 45.07 48.76 -23.63
CA GLN A 14 46.13 47.76 -23.54
C GLN A 14 47.14 47.98 -24.67
N CYS A 15 48.41 48.23 -24.30
CA CYS A 15 49.57 48.15 -25.19
C CYS A 15 50.34 46.85 -24.94
N PHE A 16 50.65 46.16 -26.03
CA PHE A 16 51.39 44.90 -26.12
C PHE A 16 52.86 45.03 -25.68
N HIS A 17 53.36 44.05 -24.93
CA HIS A 17 54.74 43.59 -25.10
C HIS A 17 54.90 42.08 -24.87
N ALA A 18 55.66 41.48 -25.78
CA ALA A 18 55.76 40.07 -26.03
C ALA A 18 56.74 39.36 -25.07
N LEU A 19 56.40 38.15 -24.65
CA LEU A 19 57.36 37.16 -24.16
C LEU A 19 56.87 35.76 -24.55
N LYS A 20 57.45 35.21 -25.63
CA LYS A 20 57.27 33.83 -26.09
C LYS A 20 57.98 32.89 -25.13
N ILE A 21 57.23 32.16 -24.30
CA ILE A 21 57.75 31.03 -23.52
C ILE A 21 57.38 29.74 -24.28
N LYS A 22 58.39 29.02 -24.79
CA LYS A 22 58.25 27.68 -25.39
C LYS A 22 57.79 26.70 -24.30
N LYS A 23 56.53 26.26 -24.33
CA LYS A 23 56.04 25.11 -23.56
C LYS A 23 56.41 23.83 -24.31
N ASN A 24 57.34 23.06 -23.74
CA ASN A 24 57.62 21.68 -24.15
C ASN A 24 56.36 20.83 -23.88
N TYR A 25 55.85 20.17 -24.92
CA TYR A 25 54.73 19.26 -24.87
C TYR A 25 55.21 17.89 -24.34
N LEU A 26 54.80 17.52 -23.13
CA LEU A 26 54.76 16.12 -22.68
C LEU A 26 53.38 15.55 -23.04
N PRO A 27 53.28 14.34 -23.64
CA PRO A 27 51.99 13.79 -23.98
C PRO A 27 51.29 13.32 -22.70
N LEU A 28 50.18 13.97 -22.33
CA LEU A 28 49.27 13.44 -21.33
C LEU A 28 48.67 12.14 -21.87
N CYS A 29 49.21 11.01 -21.43
CA CYS A 29 48.55 9.72 -21.49
C CYS A 29 47.24 9.83 -20.67
N HIS A 30 46.12 10.05 -21.35
CA HIS A 30 44.81 9.88 -20.74
C HIS A 30 44.50 8.38 -20.67
N THR A 31 45.05 7.71 -19.66
CA THR A 31 44.46 6.47 -19.16
C THR A 31 43.06 6.81 -18.63
N ARG A 32 42.03 6.53 -19.43
CA ARG A 32 40.66 6.48 -18.91
C ARG A 32 40.58 5.33 -17.91
N TRP A 33 40.70 5.63 -16.62
CA TRP A 33 40.24 4.73 -15.57
C TRP A 33 38.72 4.62 -15.70
N SER A 34 38.23 3.63 -16.45
CA SER A 34 36.85 3.17 -16.27
C SER A 34 36.80 2.46 -14.93
N SER A 35 36.23 3.10 -13.90
CA SER A 35 35.81 2.37 -12.72
C SER A 35 34.71 1.39 -13.15
N THR A 36 34.98 0.10 -13.11
CA THR A 36 33.92 -0.92 -13.01
C THR A 36 33.32 -0.77 -11.61
N SER A 37 32.49 0.26 -11.41
CA SER A 37 31.64 0.29 -10.23
C SER A 37 30.63 -0.84 -10.39
N VAL A 38 30.71 -1.83 -9.50
CA VAL A 38 29.67 -2.85 -9.39
C VAL A 38 28.42 -2.11 -8.90
N VAL A 39 27.53 -1.78 -9.83
CA VAL A 39 26.24 -1.18 -9.47
C VAL A 39 25.46 -2.24 -8.71
N PRO A 40 25.02 -1.97 -7.46
CA PRO A 40 24.27 -2.96 -6.71
C PRO A 40 23.00 -3.31 -7.49
N ARG A 41 22.73 -4.60 -7.64
CA ARG A 41 21.49 -5.07 -8.25
C ARG A 41 20.33 -4.64 -7.34
N ILE A 42 19.52 -3.70 -7.82
CA ILE A 42 18.41 -3.11 -7.05
C ILE A 42 17.29 -4.14 -6.86
N THR A 43 17.04 -4.97 -7.88
CA THR A 43 15.92 -5.91 -7.91
C THR A 43 16.41 -7.34 -7.80
N THR A 44 15.89 -8.07 -6.82
CA THR A 44 16.23 -9.47 -6.53
C THR A 44 15.00 -10.32 -6.25
N HIS A 45 13.80 -9.73 -6.36
CA HIS A 45 12.54 -10.38 -6.04
C HIS A 45 12.24 -11.52 -7.02
N TYR A 46 11.71 -12.63 -6.50
CA TYR A 46 11.50 -13.87 -7.24
C TYR A 46 10.48 -13.76 -8.38
N THR A 47 9.61 -12.76 -8.34
CA THR A 47 8.66 -12.47 -9.44
C THR A 47 9.35 -11.93 -10.68
N ILE A 48 10.54 -11.33 -10.53
CA ILE A 48 11.34 -10.80 -11.65
C ILE A 48 12.50 -11.73 -11.97
N TYR A 49 13.11 -12.34 -10.95
CA TYR A 49 14.18 -13.32 -11.07
C TYR A 49 13.71 -14.66 -10.50
N PRO A 50 13.10 -15.52 -11.33
CA PRO A 50 12.52 -16.78 -10.87
C PRO A 50 13.55 -17.67 -10.17
N ARG A 51 13.13 -18.25 -9.04
CA ARG A 51 14.00 -19.04 -8.15
C ARG A 51 14.44 -20.36 -8.77
N ASP A 52 13.60 -20.95 -9.60
CA ASP A 52 13.87 -22.15 -10.40
C ASP A 52 15.07 -21.98 -11.34
N LYS A 53 15.41 -20.74 -11.72
CA LYS A 53 16.55 -20.42 -12.60
C LYS A 53 17.82 -20.07 -11.83
N ASP A 54 17.75 -19.98 -10.51
CA ASP A 54 18.85 -19.55 -9.66
C ASP A 54 19.49 -20.76 -8.96
N LYS A 55 20.77 -21.01 -9.25
CA LYS A 55 21.54 -22.13 -8.67
C LYS A 55 21.58 -22.09 -7.15
N ARG A 56 21.38 -20.93 -6.52
CA ARG A 56 21.35 -20.79 -5.05
C ARG A 56 20.16 -21.50 -4.40
N TRP A 57 19.14 -21.85 -5.19
CA TRP A 57 17.94 -22.56 -4.76
C TRP A 57 18.01 -24.07 -5.02
N GLU A 58 19.10 -24.56 -5.60
CA GLU A 58 19.29 -25.99 -5.86
C GLU A 58 19.33 -26.78 -4.54
N GLY A 59 18.50 -27.82 -4.45
CA GLY A 59 18.36 -28.64 -3.23
C GLY A 59 17.49 -28.05 -2.12
N VAL A 60 16.90 -26.87 -2.31
CA VAL A 60 15.94 -26.30 -1.35
C VAL A 60 14.56 -26.92 -1.57
N ASN A 61 13.98 -27.51 -0.50
CA ASN A 61 12.62 -28.01 -0.56
C ASN A 61 11.63 -26.83 -0.53
N MET A 62 10.76 -26.75 -1.54
CA MET A 62 9.72 -25.72 -1.71
C MET A 62 8.30 -26.26 -1.50
N GLU A 63 8.17 -27.45 -0.92
CA GLU A 63 6.90 -28.02 -0.55
C GLU A 63 6.14 -27.10 0.43
N ARG A 64 4.85 -26.89 0.15
CA ARG A 64 4.00 -25.97 0.90
C ARG A 64 2.91 -26.77 1.63
N PHE A 65 2.69 -26.46 2.90
CA PHE A 65 1.53 -26.99 3.62
C PHE A 65 0.27 -26.34 3.10
N ALA A 66 -0.74 -27.15 2.81
CA ALA A 66 -2.03 -26.71 2.33
C ALA A 66 -3.11 -26.89 3.41
N GLU A 67 -3.97 -25.88 3.53
CA GLU A 67 -5.23 -25.97 4.26
C GLU A 67 -6.40 -25.75 3.31
N GLU A 68 -7.52 -26.45 3.50
CA GLU A 68 -8.71 -26.33 2.67
C GLU A 68 -9.78 -25.45 3.32
N ALA A 69 -10.31 -24.48 2.59
CA ALA A 69 -11.45 -23.67 3.01
C ALA A 69 -12.51 -23.56 1.91
N ASP A 70 -13.76 -23.31 2.29
CA ASP A 70 -14.84 -23.09 1.31
C ASP A 70 -14.73 -21.71 0.67
N VAL A 71 -14.31 -20.71 1.46
CA VAL A 71 -14.09 -19.34 0.99
C VAL A 71 -12.81 -18.77 1.59
N VAL A 72 -11.93 -18.28 0.73
CA VAL A 72 -10.75 -17.50 1.12
C VAL A 72 -10.94 -16.05 0.71
N ILE A 73 -10.78 -15.14 1.68
CA ILE A 73 -10.91 -13.70 1.50
C ILE A 73 -9.53 -13.06 1.66
N VAL A 74 -9.10 -12.30 0.66
CA VAL A 74 -7.83 -11.58 0.67
C VAL A 74 -8.06 -10.12 1.06
N GLY A 75 -7.63 -9.76 2.27
CA GLY A 75 -7.65 -8.40 2.83
C GLY A 75 -8.77 -8.20 3.87
N ALA A 76 -8.36 -7.80 5.08
CA ALA A 76 -9.27 -7.44 6.19
C ALA A 76 -9.66 -5.96 6.13
N GLY A 77 -10.01 -5.47 4.95
CA GLY A 77 -10.65 -4.15 4.83
C GLY A 77 -12.13 -4.20 5.19
N PRO A 78 -12.84 -3.05 5.14
CA PRO A 78 -14.29 -3.03 5.37
C PRO A 78 -15.04 -3.97 4.41
N ALA A 79 -14.59 -4.08 3.15
CA ALA A 79 -15.21 -4.98 2.16
C ALA A 79 -15.00 -6.46 2.50
N GLY A 80 -13.76 -6.88 2.78
CA GLY A 80 -13.44 -8.27 3.09
C GLY A 80 -14.10 -8.75 4.38
N LEU A 81 -14.07 -7.92 5.42
CA LEU A 81 -14.76 -8.21 6.68
C LEU A 81 -16.28 -8.23 6.50
N SER A 82 -16.85 -7.33 5.69
CA SER A 82 -18.29 -7.37 5.39
C SER A 82 -18.69 -8.68 4.70
N ALA A 83 -17.90 -9.14 3.73
CA ALA A 83 -18.14 -10.41 3.06
C ALA A 83 -18.04 -11.59 4.04
N ALA A 84 -17.00 -11.64 4.86
CA ALA A 84 -16.77 -12.71 5.82
C ALA A 84 -17.90 -12.82 6.85
N VAL A 85 -18.25 -11.68 7.46
CA VAL A 85 -19.36 -11.57 8.44
C VAL A 85 -20.66 -12.01 7.79
N ARG A 86 -20.97 -11.50 6.59
CA ARG A 86 -22.23 -11.81 5.93
C ARG A 86 -22.33 -13.29 5.55
N LEU A 87 -21.24 -13.91 5.09
CA LEU A 87 -21.17 -15.33 4.82
C LEU A 87 -21.49 -16.15 6.08
N LYS A 88 -20.85 -15.86 7.21
CA LYS A 88 -21.13 -16.58 8.47
C LYS A 88 -22.53 -16.34 9.02
N GLN A 89 -23.07 -15.12 8.87
CA GLN A 89 -24.47 -14.84 9.21
C GLN A 89 -25.45 -15.69 8.37
N LEU A 90 -25.22 -15.78 7.05
CA LEU A 90 -26.05 -16.59 6.16
C LEU A 90 -25.89 -18.08 6.45
N ALA A 91 -24.68 -18.55 6.71
CA ALA A 91 -24.40 -19.93 7.09
C ALA A 91 -25.15 -20.32 8.36
N THR A 92 -25.09 -19.47 9.39
CA THR A 92 -25.83 -19.66 10.65
C THR A 92 -27.34 -19.68 10.41
N LYS A 93 -27.86 -18.73 9.60
CA LYS A 93 -29.29 -18.65 9.28
C LYS A 93 -29.81 -19.88 8.53
N HIS A 94 -28.98 -20.48 7.68
CA HIS A 94 -29.34 -21.63 6.85
C HIS A 94 -28.81 -22.96 7.38
N GLU A 95 -28.28 -22.96 8.62
CA GLU A 95 -27.72 -24.14 9.29
C GLU A 95 -26.69 -24.90 8.44
N LYS A 96 -25.83 -24.14 7.73
CA LYS A 96 -24.73 -24.68 6.95
C LYS A 96 -23.43 -24.44 7.67
N ASP A 97 -22.57 -25.44 7.66
CA ASP A 97 -21.18 -25.26 8.03
C ASP A 97 -20.39 -24.78 6.81
N ILE A 98 -19.69 -23.66 6.97
CA ILE A 98 -18.76 -23.13 5.95
C ILE A 98 -17.49 -22.67 6.64
N ARG A 99 -16.34 -23.06 6.10
CA ARG A 99 -15.04 -22.60 6.54
C ARG A 99 -14.66 -21.35 5.74
N VAL A 100 -14.57 -20.21 6.43
CA VAL A 100 -14.22 -18.92 5.84
C VAL A 100 -12.90 -18.46 6.43
N CYS A 101 -11.86 -18.42 5.60
CA CYS A 101 -10.54 -17.94 5.98
C CYS A 101 -10.30 -16.54 5.42
N LEU A 102 -9.82 -15.63 6.24
CA LEU A 102 -9.52 -14.26 5.84
C LEU A 102 -8.04 -13.97 6.14
N VAL A 103 -7.28 -13.62 5.11
CA VAL A 103 -5.85 -13.28 5.25
C VAL A 103 -5.64 -11.77 5.14
N GLU A 104 -4.81 -11.21 6.01
CA GLU A 104 -4.46 -9.79 6.00
C GLU A 104 -2.95 -9.59 6.15
N LYS A 105 -2.38 -8.72 5.31
CA LYS A 105 -0.94 -8.42 5.31
C LYS A 105 -0.50 -7.65 6.56
N ALA A 106 -1.37 -6.78 7.08
CA ALA A 106 -1.09 -6.01 8.27
C ALA A 106 -0.86 -6.93 9.47
N ALA A 107 0.11 -6.61 10.32
CA ALA A 107 0.40 -7.39 11.53
C ALA A 107 -0.80 -7.46 12.50
N GLN A 108 -1.71 -6.50 12.40
CA GLN A 108 -2.97 -6.43 13.13
C GLN A 108 -4.05 -5.87 12.21
N ILE A 109 -5.30 -6.28 12.43
CA ILE A 109 -6.45 -5.81 11.65
C ILE A 109 -6.59 -4.29 11.77
N GLY A 110 -6.81 -3.60 10.66
CA GLY A 110 -6.91 -2.15 10.60
C GLY A 110 -5.59 -1.38 10.57
N ALA A 111 -4.43 -2.00 10.82
CA ALA A 111 -3.15 -1.28 10.90
C ALA A 111 -2.66 -0.72 9.55
N HIS A 112 -3.10 -1.30 8.42
CA HIS A 112 -2.88 -0.74 7.08
C HIS A 112 -4.07 0.06 6.53
N THR A 113 -5.13 0.25 7.33
CA THR A 113 -6.29 1.03 6.90
C THR A 113 -6.06 2.52 7.11
N LEU A 114 -6.16 3.30 6.03
CA LEU A 114 -6.01 4.74 6.04
C LEU A 114 -7.16 5.40 5.29
N SER A 115 -7.89 6.31 5.96
CA SER A 115 -8.97 7.10 5.37
C SER A 115 -9.28 8.32 6.24
N GLY A 116 -9.72 9.42 5.63
CA GLY A 116 -10.34 10.55 6.34
C GLY A 116 -11.80 10.31 6.74
N ALA A 117 -12.37 9.20 6.25
CA ALA A 117 -13.65 8.57 6.58
C ALA A 117 -14.77 9.46 7.14
N CYS A 118 -15.59 9.96 6.22
CA CYS A 118 -17.00 10.25 6.44
C CYS A 118 -17.80 9.03 5.93
N LEU A 119 -18.45 8.30 6.84
CA LEU A 119 -19.09 7.03 6.58
C LEU A 119 -20.61 7.19 6.46
N ASP A 120 -21.15 6.76 5.32
CA ASP A 120 -22.58 6.51 5.16
C ASP A 120 -22.93 5.21 5.91
N PRO A 121 -23.81 5.27 6.92
CA PRO A 121 -24.10 4.13 7.78
C PRO A 121 -24.94 3.05 7.08
N ARG A 122 -25.56 3.32 5.93
CA ARG A 122 -26.60 2.45 5.34
C ARG A 122 -26.20 0.98 5.21
N ALA A 123 -25.08 0.70 4.55
CA ALA A 123 -24.63 -0.68 4.35
C ALA A 123 -24.09 -1.30 5.66
N PHE A 124 -23.54 -0.47 6.54
CA PHE A 124 -23.04 -0.92 7.84
C PHE A 124 -24.20 -1.33 8.77
N GLU A 125 -25.28 -0.56 8.78
CA GLU A 125 -26.52 -0.85 9.51
C GLU A 125 -27.25 -2.08 8.94
N GLU A 126 -27.19 -2.30 7.62
CA GLU A 126 -27.71 -3.54 7.02
C GLU A 126 -26.95 -4.78 7.53
N LEU A 127 -25.62 -4.67 7.65
CA LEU A 127 -24.78 -5.78 8.10
C LEU A 127 -24.86 -6.00 9.62
N PHE A 128 -24.92 -4.91 10.38
CA PHE A 128 -24.96 -4.88 11.85
C PHE A 128 -26.08 -3.97 12.32
N PRO A 129 -27.35 -4.41 12.31
CA PRO A 129 -28.47 -3.58 12.75
C PRO A 129 -28.37 -3.19 14.23
N ASP A 130 -27.66 -3.99 15.03
CA ASP A 130 -27.41 -3.83 16.46
C ASP A 130 -26.03 -3.20 16.78
N TRP A 131 -25.42 -2.50 15.82
CA TRP A 131 -24.06 -1.96 15.98
C TRP A 131 -23.88 -1.03 17.18
N LYS A 132 -24.92 -0.27 17.55
CA LYS A 132 -24.88 0.65 18.70
C LYS A 132 -24.73 -0.09 20.02
N GLU A 133 -25.49 -1.17 20.18
CA GLU A 133 -25.49 -2.01 21.38
C GLU A 133 -24.20 -2.83 21.48
N LYS A 134 -23.66 -3.24 20.33
CA LYS A 134 -22.36 -3.91 20.21
C LYS A 134 -21.15 -2.97 20.29
N GLY A 135 -21.37 -1.67 20.47
CA GLY A 135 -20.30 -0.70 20.73
C GLY A 135 -19.43 -0.36 19.52
N ALA A 136 -19.97 -0.40 18.29
CA ALA A 136 -19.19 0.02 17.13
C ALA A 136 -18.76 1.50 17.25
N PRO A 137 -17.55 1.87 16.81
CA PRO A 137 -16.95 3.19 17.07
C PRO A 137 -17.46 4.33 16.15
N LEU A 138 -18.78 4.41 15.94
CA LEU A 138 -19.46 5.48 15.18
C LEU A 138 -20.00 6.56 16.15
N ASN A 139 -19.08 7.26 16.81
CA ASN A 139 -19.42 8.16 17.91
C ASN A 139 -19.69 9.62 17.48
N THR A 140 -19.32 9.99 16.25
CA THR A 140 -19.30 11.39 15.81
C THR A 140 -20.24 11.58 14.61
N PRO A 141 -21.53 11.87 14.83
CA PRO A 141 -22.43 12.21 13.73
C PRO A 141 -22.00 13.54 13.07
N VAL A 142 -22.16 13.65 11.76
CA VAL A 142 -21.85 14.89 11.03
C VAL A 142 -22.92 15.95 11.35
N THR A 143 -22.50 17.09 11.88
CA THR A 143 -23.38 18.21 12.24
C THR A 143 -23.32 19.38 11.25
N GLU A 144 -22.18 19.58 10.60
CA GLU A 144 -21.95 20.71 9.70
C GLU A 144 -20.99 20.33 8.57
N ASP A 145 -21.38 20.65 7.34
CA ASP A 145 -20.52 20.55 6.16
C ASP A 145 -20.07 21.94 5.69
N ARG A 146 -18.78 22.07 5.34
CA ARG A 146 -18.23 23.32 4.79
C ARG A 146 -17.39 23.04 3.56
N PHE A 147 -17.74 23.67 2.44
CA PHE A 147 -16.96 23.60 1.21
C PHE A 147 -16.38 24.97 0.85
N GLY A 148 -15.24 25.01 0.18
CA GLY A 148 -14.61 26.26 -0.21
C GLY A 148 -13.41 26.09 -1.10
N ILE A 149 -13.14 27.13 -1.89
CA ILE A 149 -12.02 27.21 -2.81
C ILE A 149 -10.91 28.04 -2.15
N LEU A 150 -9.71 27.48 -2.11
CA LEU A 150 -8.54 28.13 -1.51
C LEU A 150 -7.75 28.90 -2.56
N THR A 151 -7.34 30.11 -2.22
CA THR A 151 -6.31 30.89 -2.91
C THR A 151 -5.10 31.05 -1.98
N LYS A 152 -3.99 31.65 -2.45
CA LYS A 152 -2.80 31.86 -1.62
C LYS A 152 -3.08 32.59 -0.30
N LYS A 153 -4.09 33.48 -0.26
CA LYS A 153 -4.39 34.32 0.91
C LYS A 153 -5.82 34.16 1.46
N TYR A 154 -6.74 33.61 0.68
CA TYR A 154 -8.17 33.66 1.00
C TYR A 154 -8.85 32.30 0.80
N ARG A 155 -9.96 32.12 1.51
CA ARG A 155 -10.92 31.02 1.31
C ARG A 155 -12.24 31.62 0.81
N ILE A 156 -12.70 31.18 -0.35
CA ILE A 156 -14.00 31.54 -0.90
C ILE A 156 -14.98 30.42 -0.53
N PRO A 157 -16.00 30.68 0.32
CA PRO A 157 -16.98 29.66 0.69
C PRO A 157 -17.88 29.33 -0.50
N VAL A 158 -18.21 28.06 -0.65
CA VAL A 158 -19.18 27.59 -1.64
C VAL A 158 -20.37 27.01 -0.89
N PRO A 159 -21.60 27.48 -1.15
CA PRO A 159 -22.78 26.97 -0.45
C PRO A 159 -23.01 25.50 -0.79
N ILE A 160 -23.19 24.69 0.25
CA ILE A 160 -23.61 23.28 0.11
C ILE A 160 -25.12 23.25 0.17
N LEU A 161 -25.75 22.86 -0.93
CA LEU A 161 -27.21 22.73 -1.02
C LEU A 161 -27.61 21.26 -0.88
N PRO A 162 -28.80 20.95 -0.33
CA PRO A 162 -29.37 19.61 -0.39
C PRO A 162 -29.46 19.13 -1.83
N GLY A 163 -29.03 17.88 -2.09
CA GLY A 163 -28.95 17.30 -3.43
C GLY A 163 -27.56 17.36 -4.07
N LEU A 164 -26.62 18.11 -3.50
CA LEU A 164 -25.21 18.00 -3.87
C LEU A 164 -24.56 16.76 -3.21
N PRO A 165 -23.61 16.09 -3.89
CA PRO A 165 -22.98 14.88 -3.36
C PRO A 165 -22.05 15.14 -2.16
N MET A 166 -21.77 16.40 -1.82
CA MET A 166 -20.96 16.81 -0.67
C MET A 166 -21.80 17.00 0.60
N ASN A 167 -23.10 16.72 0.57
CA ASN A 167 -23.98 16.73 1.73
C ASN A 167 -23.82 15.42 2.52
N ASN A 168 -23.39 15.50 3.77
CA ASN A 168 -23.15 14.36 4.64
C ASN A 168 -24.20 14.20 5.75
N HIS A 169 -25.40 14.77 5.56
CA HIS A 169 -26.49 14.60 6.52
C HIS A 169 -26.79 13.11 6.76
N GLY A 170 -26.70 12.68 8.03
CA GLY A 170 -26.89 11.28 8.43
C GLY A 170 -25.61 10.44 8.50
N ASN A 171 -24.47 10.96 8.04
CA ASN A 171 -23.19 10.25 8.07
C ASN A 171 -22.46 10.41 9.41
N TYR A 172 -21.39 9.61 9.58
CA TYR A 172 -20.53 9.64 10.76
C TYR A 172 -19.06 9.88 10.37
N ILE A 173 -18.36 10.68 11.17
CA ILE A 173 -16.90 10.84 11.08
C ILE A 173 -16.27 9.73 11.92
N VAL A 174 -15.45 8.89 11.31
CA VAL A 174 -14.91 7.70 11.97
C VAL A 174 -13.41 7.56 11.81
N ARG A 175 -12.78 6.85 12.75
CA ARG A 175 -11.43 6.31 12.57
C ARG A 175 -11.57 4.96 11.89
N LEU A 176 -11.42 4.92 10.57
CA LEU A 176 -11.72 3.70 9.80
C LEU A 176 -10.90 2.49 10.27
N GLY A 177 -9.63 2.68 10.66
CA GLY A 177 -8.82 1.59 11.22
C GLY A 177 -9.41 0.97 12.51
N HIS A 178 -10.02 1.78 13.38
CA HIS A 178 -10.70 1.27 14.58
C HIS A 178 -12.01 0.56 14.24
N LEU A 179 -12.77 1.09 13.27
CA LEU A 179 -13.98 0.42 12.80
C LEU A 179 -13.67 -0.93 12.18
N VAL A 180 -12.62 -1.01 11.36
CA VAL A 180 -12.13 -2.25 10.76
C VAL A 180 -11.62 -3.23 11.82
N SER A 181 -10.91 -2.75 12.84
CA SER A 181 -10.52 -3.59 13.99
C SER A 181 -11.73 -4.19 14.70
N TRP A 182 -12.73 -3.36 15.01
CA TRP A 182 -13.99 -3.81 15.63
C TRP A 182 -14.73 -4.82 14.74
N MET A 183 -14.81 -4.58 13.43
CA MET A 183 -15.39 -5.55 12.48
C MET A 183 -14.63 -6.88 12.47
N GLY A 184 -13.32 -6.86 12.69
CA GLY A 184 -12.49 -8.06 12.87
C GLY A 184 -12.92 -8.87 14.07
N GLU A 185 -13.08 -8.24 15.23
CA GLU A 185 -13.58 -8.87 16.46
C GLU A 185 -14.97 -9.49 16.24
N GLN A 186 -15.86 -8.77 15.53
CA GLN A 186 -17.18 -9.30 15.18
C GLN A 186 -17.11 -10.51 14.23
N ALA A 187 -16.16 -10.51 13.28
CA ALA A 187 -15.97 -11.61 12.34
C ALA A 187 -15.44 -12.87 13.05
N GLU A 188 -14.44 -12.71 13.92
CA GLU A 188 -13.89 -13.80 14.73
C GLU A 188 -14.95 -14.39 15.67
N ALA A 189 -15.77 -13.54 16.31
CA ALA A 189 -16.88 -14.00 17.15
C ALA A 189 -17.94 -14.82 16.38
N LEU A 190 -18.05 -14.63 15.07
CA LEU A 190 -18.92 -15.42 14.18
C LEU A 190 -18.21 -16.68 13.61
N GLY A 191 -16.98 -16.95 14.04
CA GLY A 191 -16.20 -18.11 13.63
C GLY A 191 -15.50 -17.97 12.28
N VAL A 192 -15.26 -16.74 11.81
CA VAL A 192 -14.33 -16.48 10.69
C VAL A 192 -12.90 -16.72 11.19
N GLU A 193 -12.10 -17.45 10.42
CA GLU A 193 -10.68 -17.65 10.71
C GLU A 193 -9.89 -16.46 10.15
N VAL A 194 -9.51 -15.53 11.02
CA VAL A 194 -8.82 -14.28 10.65
C VAL A 194 -7.32 -14.42 10.89
N TYR A 195 -6.53 -14.22 9.85
CA TYR A 195 -5.07 -14.39 9.85
C TYR A 195 -4.36 -13.08 9.51
N PRO A 196 -4.12 -12.18 10.49
CA PRO A 196 -3.28 -11.01 10.30
C PRO A 196 -1.79 -11.41 10.20
N GLY A 197 -1.02 -10.64 9.44
CA GLY A 197 0.40 -10.88 9.14
C GLY A 197 0.66 -11.84 7.98
N TYR A 198 -0.39 -12.37 7.33
CA TYR A 198 -0.29 -13.29 6.21
C TYR A 198 -0.69 -12.58 4.91
N ALA A 199 0.30 -12.27 4.06
CA ALA A 199 0.05 -11.62 2.78
C ALA A 199 -0.19 -12.68 1.69
N ALA A 200 -1.32 -12.61 0.97
CA ALA A 200 -1.48 -13.36 -0.26
C ALA A 200 -0.48 -12.85 -1.32
N ALA A 201 0.47 -13.70 -1.70
CA ALA A 201 1.58 -13.35 -2.58
C ALA A 201 1.45 -13.95 -3.98
N GLU A 202 0.70 -15.05 -4.12
CA GLU A 202 0.52 -15.78 -5.37
C GLU A 202 -0.92 -16.27 -5.49
N VAL A 203 -1.47 -16.24 -6.71
CA VAL A 203 -2.77 -16.83 -7.04
C VAL A 203 -2.54 -18.22 -7.61
N LEU A 204 -3.27 -19.19 -7.09
CA LEU A 204 -3.21 -20.58 -7.51
C LEU A 204 -4.36 -20.87 -8.47
N PHE A 205 -4.09 -21.65 -9.50
CA PHE A 205 -5.06 -22.00 -10.54
C PHE A 205 -5.21 -23.52 -10.66
N HIS A 206 -6.40 -23.97 -11.02
CA HIS A 206 -6.65 -25.34 -11.47
C HIS A 206 -6.16 -25.52 -12.92
N GLU A 207 -6.12 -26.76 -13.38
CA GLU A 207 -5.72 -27.09 -14.76
C GLU A 207 -6.66 -26.48 -15.82
N ASP A 208 -7.93 -26.25 -15.46
CA ASP A 208 -8.93 -25.58 -16.30
C ASP A 208 -8.82 -24.04 -16.30
N SER A 209 -7.78 -23.50 -15.66
CA SER A 209 -7.53 -22.05 -15.49
C SER A 209 -8.48 -21.32 -14.54
N SER A 210 -9.37 -22.03 -13.82
CA SER A 210 -10.14 -21.43 -12.72
C SER A 210 -9.26 -21.18 -11.48
N VAL A 211 -9.66 -20.25 -10.61
CA VAL A 211 -8.89 -19.90 -9.41
C VAL A 211 -9.08 -20.96 -8.34
N LYS A 212 -7.97 -21.56 -7.89
CA LYS A 212 -7.90 -22.57 -6.83
C LYS A 212 -7.66 -21.99 -5.44
N GLY A 213 -7.17 -20.74 -5.34
CA GLY A 213 -6.89 -20.11 -4.05
C GLY A 213 -5.65 -19.23 -4.08
N ILE A 214 -4.97 -19.11 -2.93
CA ILE A 214 -3.79 -18.26 -2.78
C ILE A 214 -2.65 -18.96 -2.04
N ALA A 215 -1.43 -18.52 -2.27
CA ALA A 215 -0.32 -18.83 -1.38
C ALA A 215 0.10 -17.59 -0.61
N THR A 216 0.44 -17.76 0.67
CA THR A 216 0.97 -16.66 1.47
C THR A 216 2.44 -16.41 1.15
N ASN A 217 2.98 -15.28 1.60
CA ASN A 217 4.37 -14.93 1.31
C ASN A 217 5.37 -15.89 1.95
N ASP A 218 6.38 -16.27 1.18
CA ASP A 218 7.55 -16.98 1.71
C ASP A 218 8.32 -16.09 2.69
N VAL A 219 8.77 -16.68 3.81
CA VAL A 219 9.65 -16.01 4.76
C VAL A 219 11.01 -16.68 4.79
N GLY A 220 12.05 -15.92 5.14
CA GLY A 220 13.41 -16.45 5.19
C GLY A 220 14.21 -16.28 3.90
N ILE A 221 13.93 -15.24 3.10
CA ILE A 221 14.74 -14.88 1.92
C ILE A 221 15.61 -13.66 2.25
N GLN A 222 16.88 -13.67 1.83
CA GLN A 222 17.80 -12.56 2.01
C GLN A 222 17.52 -11.43 1.00
N LYS A 223 18.07 -10.24 1.26
CA LYS A 223 17.92 -9.07 0.37
C LYS A 223 18.44 -9.35 -1.05
N ASP A 224 19.43 -10.21 -1.20
CA ASP A 224 20.02 -10.59 -2.48
C ASP A 224 19.25 -11.71 -3.21
N GLY A 225 18.15 -12.20 -2.62
CA GLY A 225 17.33 -13.30 -3.14
C GLY A 225 17.83 -14.70 -2.77
N ALA A 226 18.91 -14.84 -1.99
CA ALA A 226 19.38 -16.14 -1.52
C ALA A 226 18.47 -16.70 -0.41
N PRO A 227 18.25 -18.03 -0.35
CA PRO A 227 17.49 -18.65 0.74
C PRO A 227 18.29 -18.58 2.07
N LYS A 228 17.59 -18.44 3.19
CA LYS A 228 18.15 -18.66 4.54
C LYS A 228 17.92 -20.11 4.98
N VAL A 229 18.60 -20.51 6.05
CA VAL A 229 18.50 -21.86 6.64
C VAL A 229 17.06 -22.22 7.03
N ASN A 230 16.28 -21.25 7.50
CA ASN A 230 14.89 -21.44 7.91
C ASN A 230 13.95 -20.75 6.91
N ILE A 231 13.79 -21.34 5.72
CA ILE A 231 12.72 -20.93 4.82
C ILE A 231 11.41 -21.56 5.29
N LEU A 232 10.34 -20.77 5.32
CA LEU A 232 9.00 -21.26 5.64
C LEU A 232 8.02 -20.71 4.61
N THR A 233 7.15 -21.61 4.16
CA THR A 233 6.06 -21.29 3.25
C THR A 233 4.76 -21.87 3.80
N VAL A 234 3.71 -21.05 3.86
CA VAL A 234 2.38 -21.44 4.36
C VAL A 234 1.34 -21.21 3.25
N MET A 235 0.45 -22.16 3.00
CA MET A 235 -0.53 -22.09 1.89
C MET A 235 -1.97 -22.26 2.37
N CYS A 236 -2.89 -21.51 1.77
CA CYS A 236 -4.32 -21.60 2.01
C CYS A 236 -5.04 -21.89 0.68
N LEU A 237 -5.44 -23.14 0.48
CA LEU A 237 -6.18 -23.61 -0.68
C LEU A 237 -7.69 -23.42 -0.46
N THR A 238 -8.39 -23.06 -1.53
CA THR A 238 -9.81 -23.38 -1.65
C THR A 238 -9.97 -24.71 -2.39
N ASN A 239 -11.08 -25.41 -2.12
CA ASN A 239 -11.46 -26.66 -2.78
C ASN A 239 -11.61 -26.52 -4.30
#